data_AF-A0A167Q5X4-F1
#
_entry.id   AF-A0A167Q5X4-F1
#
_cell.length_a   1.000
_cell.length_b   1.000
_cell.length_c   1.000
_cell.angle_alpha   90.00
_cell.angle_beta   90.00
_cell.angle_gamma   90.00
#
_symmetry.space_group_name_H-M   'P 1'
#
loop_
_entity.id
_entity.type
_entity.pdbx_description
1 polymer ?
#
loop_
_entity_poly.entity_id
_entity_poly.type
_entity_poly.pdbx_seq_one_letter_code
_entity_poly.pdbx_strand_id
1 'polypeptide(L)'
;CKGKFNRKYGLKSHMDIHKKEKKHVCQERHCTSAFKRKHDLTRHAKIHSNYRPYSCKRCHKSFPRSDALFLSDIYKYSFFFPFVCKLGCSKQFYRRSAFKSHLDTHLDARYFTCITEGCGKRFKRKSDLSRHSRAHSIENDFMCTDCEKRFYRSDTLKRHLKRCRKSTKSI
;
A
#
# COMPACT_ATOMS: atom_id res chain seq x y z
N CYS A 1 24.40 5.19 -2.36
CA CYS A 1 24.07 4.64 -3.70
C CYS A 1 24.67 5.54 -4.79
N LYS A 2 24.77 5.10 -6.06
CA LYS A 2 25.38 5.87 -7.17
C LYS A 2 24.43 6.92 -7.78
N GLY A 3 23.72 7.70 -6.94
CA GLY A 3 22.83 8.76 -7.41
C GLY A 3 23.64 9.94 -7.96
N LYS A 4 23.35 10.38 -9.20
CA LYS A 4 23.95 11.58 -9.81
C LYS A 4 22.98 12.75 -9.67
N PHE A 5 23.47 13.90 -9.22
CA PHE A 5 22.68 15.11 -8.99
C PHE A 5 23.37 16.30 -9.66
N ASN A 6 22.60 17.07 -10.43
CA ASN A 6 23.08 18.28 -11.11
C ASN A 6 23.01 19.54 -10.22
N ARG A 7 22.46 19.44 -9.00
CA ARG A 7 22.31 20.56 -8.06
C ARG A 7 22.61 20.11 -6.63
N LYS A 8 23.36 20.92 -5.87
CA LYS A 8 23.75 20.63 -4.48
C LYS A 8 22.56 20.34 -3.56
N TYR A 9 21.46 21.09 -3.69
CA TYR A 9 20.25 20.85 -2.88
C TYR A 9 19.65 19.46 -3.17
N GLY A 10 19.70 18.98 -4.42
CA GLY A 10 19.16 17.68 -4.81
C GLY A 10 19.94 16.53 -4.17
N LEU A 11 21.26 16.67 -4.08
CA LEU A 11 22.12 15.75 -3.33
C LEU A 11 21.79 15.78 -1.83
N LYS A 12 21.67 16.97 -1.23
CA LYS A 12 21.33 17.13 0.20
C LYS A 12 20.00 16.44 0.54
N SER A 13 18.95 16.71 -0.23
CA SER A 13 17.65 16.05 -0.06
C SER A 13 17.67 14.55 -0.37
N HIS A 14 18.54 14.09 -1.26
CA HIS A 14 18.72 12.66 -1.51
C HIS A 14 19.35 11.95 -0.32
N MET A 15 20.30 12.57 0.37
CA MET A 15 20.95 11.96 1.54
C MET A 15 19.96 11.66 2.67
N ASP A 16 18.86 12.42 2.78
CA ASP A 16 17.76 12.12 3.72
C ASP A 16 17.13 10.74 3.46
N ILE A 17 17.21 10.20 2.24
CA ILE A 17 16.71 8.86 1.91
C ILE A 17 17.55 7.77 2.59
N HIS A 18 18.85 7.98 2.77
CA HIS A 18 19.74 7.02 3.44
C HIS A 18 19.61 7.09 4.97
N LYS A 19 19.22 8.25 5.51
CA LYS A 19 18.88 8.39 6.93
C LYS A 19 17.52 7.73 7.19
N LYS A 20 17.44 6.78 8.14
CA LYS A 20 16.17 6.15 8.52
C LYS A 20 15.22 7.11 9.25
N GLU A 21 15.75 8.24 9.75
CA GLU A 21 14.99 9.25 10.47
C GLU A 21 13.89 9.89 9.63
N LYS A 22 12.70 9.97 10.21
CA LYS A 22 11.54 10.70 9.66
C LYS A 22 11.29 11.91 10.55
N LYS A 23 11.84 13.05 10.15
CA LYS A 23 11.84 14.29 10.97
C LYS A 23 10.51 15.05 10.95
N HIS A 24 9.61 14.74 10.02
CA HIS A 24 8.36 15.48 9.84
C HIS A 24 7.17 14.59 10.18
N VAL A 25 6.61 14.77 11.37
CA VAL A 25 5.51 13.98 11.91
C VAL A 25 4.18 14.70 11.66
N CYS A 26 3.14 13.93 11.30
CA CYS A 26 1.77 14.44 11.23
C CYS A 26 1.21 14.60 12.65
N GLN A 27 0.64 15.76 12.95
CA GLN A 27 0.12 16.11 14.28
C GLN A 27 -1.38 15.80 14.44
N GLU A 28 -2.00 15.13 13.46
CA GLU A 28 -3.42 14.79 13.51
C GLU A 28 -3.68 13.63 14.49
N ARG A 29 -4.74 13.77 15.30
CA ARG A 29 -5.04 12.92 16.48
C ARG A 29 -5.06 11.41 16.20
N HIS A 30 -5.43 11.00 14.99
CA HIS A 30 -5.50 9.60 14.58
C HIS A 30 -4.51 9.24 13.46
N CYS A 31 -3.42 10.02 13.33
CA CYS A 31 -2.41 9.81 12.31
C CYS A 31 -1.00 9.65 12.88
N THR A 32 -0.42 8.46 12.74
CA THR A 32 0.97 8.17 13.14
C THR A 32 1.97 8.34 11.99
N SER A 33 1.56 9.01 10.91
CA SER A 33 2.39 9.12 9.70
C SER A 33 3.54 10.10 9.90
N ALA A 34 4.76 9.63 9.62
CA ALA A 34 5.97 10.44 9.62
C ALA A 34 6.72 10.34 8.28
N PHE A 35 7.34 11.46 7.89
CA PHE A 35 7.95 11.70 6.60
C PHE A 35 9.37 12.22 6.73
N LYS A 36 10.18 11.91 5.71
CA LYS A 36 11.58 12.34 5.63
C LYS A 36 11.73 13.80 5.18
N ARG A 37 10.76 14.31 4.40
CA ARG A 37 10.82 15.64 3.79
C ARG A 37 9.53 16.40 4.09
N LYS A 38 9.63 17.73 4.30
CA LYS A 38 8.50 18.60 4.62
C LYS A 38 7.40 18.57 3.56
N HIS A 39 7.73 18.61 2.27
CA HIS A 39 6.71 18.58 1.21
C HIS A 39 5.93 17.26 1.18
N ASP A 40 6.52 16.14 1.64
CA ASP A 40 5.82 14.87 1.72
C ASP A 40 4.76 14.92 2.85
N LEU A 41 5.05 15.58 3.98
CA LEU A 41 4.10 15.85 5.06
C LEU A 41 2.99 16.80 4.59
N THR A 42 3.33 17.92 3.94
CA THR A 42 2.32 18.85 3.40
C THR A 42 1.40 18.15 2.40
N ARG A 43 1.94 17.28 1.55
CA ARG A 43 1.12 16.48 0.63
C ARG A 43 0.22 15.49 1.38
N HIS A 44 0.73 14.87 2.44
CA HIS A 44 -0.04 13.94 3.26
C HIS A 44 -1.18 14.63 4.02
N ALA A 45 -0.95 15.83 4.56
CA ALA A 45 -1.97 16.59 5.28
C ALA A 45 -3.24 16.84 4.45
N LYS A 46 -3.12 16.87 3.11
CA LYS A 46 -4.26 16.96 2.19
C LYS A 46 -5.25 15.78 2.29
N ILE A 47 -4.84 14.67 2.91
CA ILE A 47 -5.71 13.50 3.16
C ILE A 47 -6.65 13.77 4.33
N HIS A 48 -6.19 14.52 5.33
CA HIS A 48 -6.97 14.89 6.50
C HIS A 48 -7.91 16.06 6.18
N SER A 49 -7.47 16.95 5.29
CA SER A 49 -8.37 17.95 4.73
C SER A 49 -9.35 17.31 3.74
N ASN A 50 -10.60 17.77 3.73
CA ASN A 50 -11.53 17.50 2.62
C ASN A 50 -11.19 18.29 1.34
N TYR A 51 -10.05 18.98 1.32
CA TYR A 51 -9.62 19.80 0.19
C TYR A 51 -9.24 18.94 -1.03
N ARG A 52 -10.04 19.05 -2.09
CA ARG A 52 -9.89 18.28 -3.33
C ARG A 52 -9.94 19.22 -4.54
N PRO A 53 -8.87 19.95 -4.84
CA PRO A 53 -8.88 21.00 -5.86
C PRO A 53 -8.95 20.47 -7.30
N TYR A 54 -8.72 19.18 -7.52
CA TYR A 54 -8.68 18.61 -8.87
C TYR A 54 -9.98 17.87 -9.16
N SER A 55 -10.85 18.46 -9.98
CA SER A 55 -12.15 17.87 -10.31
C SER A 55 -12.17 17.32 -11.73
N CYS A 56 -12.68 16.09 -11.88
CA CYS A 56 -12.96 15.49 -13.19
C CYS A 56 -14.14 16.21 -13.85
N LYS A 57 -13.95 16.77 -15.04
CA LYS A 57 -15.04 17.45 -15.76
C LYS A 57 -16.17 16.50 -16.23
N ARG A 58 -15.89 15.19 -16.31
CA ARG A 58 -16.82 14.17 -16.83
C ARG A 58 -17.70 13.50 -15.78
N CYS A 59 -17.15 13.18 -14.60
CA CYS A 59 -17.93 12.59 -13.49
C CYS A 59 -18.01 13.48 -12.25
N HIS A 60 -17.50 14.71 -12.32
CA HIS A 60 -17.49 15.67 -11.22
C HIS A 60 -16.79 15.20 -9.93
N LYS A 61 -16.09 14.05 -9.98
CA LYS A 61 -15.35 13.54 -8.83
C LYS A 61 -14.11 14.39 -8.60
N SER A 62 -13.93 14.83 -7.37
CA SER A 62 -12.78 15.63 -6.94
C SER A 62 -11.69 14.78 -6.28
N PHE A 63 -10.44 15.19 -6.47
CA PHE A 63 -9.25 14.50 -6.00
C PHE A 63 -8.31 15.47 -5.28
N PRO A 64 -7.56 15.00 -4.26
CA PRO A 64 -6.58 15.82 -3.54
C PRO A 64 -5.29 16.05 -4.34
N ARG A 65 -5.08 15.34 -5.45
CA ARG A 65 -3.87 15.40 -6.28
C ARG A 65 -4.21 15.27 -7.77
N SER A 66 -3.46 15.96 -8.62
CA SER A 66 -3.63 15.94 -10.08
C SER A 66 -3.35 14.57 -10.71
N ASP A 67 -2.34 13.85 -10.23
CA ASP A 67 -2.01 12.51 -10.71
C ASP A 67 -3.10 11.49 -10.37
N ALA A 68 -3.84 11.68 -9.27
CA ALA A 68 -4.99 10.86 -8.93
C ALA A 68 -6.17 11.10 -9.88
N LEU A 69 -6.42 12.36 -10.26
CA LEU A 69 -7.39 12.70 -11.30
C LEU A 69 -6.97 12.08 -12.64
N PHE A 70 -5.75 12.33 -13.10
CA PHE A 70 -5.22 11.78 -14.35
C PHE A 70 -5.34 10.26 -14.43
N LEU A 71 -4.97 9.54 -13.36
CA LEU A 71 -5.12 8.09 -13.31
C LEU A 71 -6.58 7.64 -13.31
N SER A 72 -7.47 8.39 -12.66
CA SER A 72 -8.92 8.11 -12.72
C SER A 72 -9.46 8.30 -14.12
N ASP A 73 -9.06 9.38 -14.80
CA ASP A 73 -9.52 9.69 -16.14
C ASP A 73 -9.06 8.63 -17.15
N ILE A 74 -7.78 8.24 -17.06
CA ILE A 74 -7.24 7.18 -17.90
C ILE A 74 -7.98 5.85 -17.66
N TYR A 75 -8.13 5.46 -16.40
CA TYR A 75 -8.75 4.17 -16.03
C TYR A 75 -10.22 4.08 -16.46
N LYS A 76 -10.96 5.18 -16.40
CA LYS A 76 -12.41 5.18 -16.64
C LYS A 76 -12.80 5.53 -18.07
N TYR A 77 -12.04 6.39 -18.75
CA TYR A 77 -12.48 6.99 -20.00
C TYR A 77 -11.54 6.74 -21.18
N SER A 78 -10.23 6.72 -20.94
CA SER A 78 -9.26 6.64 -22.04
C SER A 78 -8.86 5.20 -22.37
N PHE A 79 -8.93 4.28 -21.40
CA PHE A 79 -8.37 2.92 -21.50
C PHE A 79 -6.93 2.89 -22.04
N PHE A 80 -6.18 3.98 -21.83
CA PHE A 80 -4.81 4.11 -22.27
C PHE A 80 -3.88 3.50 -21.23
N PHE A 81 -3.03 2.55 -21.62
CA PHE A 81 -2.11 1.88 -20.70
C PHE A 81 -0.67 2.24 -21.06
N PRO A 82 -0.04 3.21 -20.36
CA PRO A 82 1.32 3.66 -20.69
C PRO A 82 2.38 2.57 -20.49
N PHE A 83 2.07 1.53 -19.73
CA PHE A 83 3.03 0.50 -19.34
C PHE A 83 2.54 -0.88 -19.81
N VAL A 84 3.12 -1.37 -20.90
CA VAL A 84 2.76 -2.65 -21.54
C VAL A 84 3.86 -3.69 -21.31
N CYS A 85 3.48 -4.90 -20.90
CA CYS A 85 4.35 -6.06 -20.84
C CYS A 85 4.78 -6.47 -22.26
N LYS A 86 6.09 -6.51 -22.53
CA LYS A 86 6.64 -6.99 -23.80
C LYS A 86 7.18 -8.42 -23.73
N LEU A 87 7.08 -9.08 -22.57
CA LEU A 87 7.62 -10.42 -22.31
C LEU A 87 6.62 -11.52 -22.69
N GLY A 88 5.99 -11.41 -23.87
CA GLY A 88 5.03 -12.42 -24.36
C GLY A 88 3.72 -12.50 -23.56
N CYS A 89 3.43 -11.50 -22.73
CA CYS A 89 2.22 -11.46 -21.91
C CYS A 89 1.35 -10.25 -22.27
N SER A 90 0.05 -10.44 -22.47
CA SER A 90 -0.86 -9.37 -22.90
C SER A 90 -1.25 -8.39 -21.78
N LYS A 91 -0.48 -8.30 -20.69
CA LYS A 91 -0.82 -7.48 -19.52
C LYS A 91 -0.36 -6.03 -19.69
N GLN A 92 -1.25 -5.11 -19.35
CA GLN A 92 -1.04 -3.68 -19.46
C GLN A 92 -1.42 -2.97 -18.16
N PHE A 93 -0.78 -1.84 -17.87
CA PHE A 93 -0.89 -1.18 -16.57
C PHE A 93 -0.95 0.35 -16.71
N TYR A 94 -1.79 0.95 -15.85
CA TYR A 94 -1.91 2.40 -15.71
C TYR A 94 -0.83 3.01 -14.80
N ARG A 95 -0.20 2.20 -13.94
CA ARG A 95 0.79 2.65 -12.95
C ARG A 95 2.12 1.93 -13.15
N ARG A 96 3.20 2.71 -13.14
CA ARG A 96 4.57 2.20 -13.23
C ARG A 96 4.91 1.21 -12.11
N SER A 97 4.43 1.44 -10.89
CA SER A 97 4.67 0.53 -9.75
C SER A 97 4.03 -0.84 -9.96
N ALA A 98 2.79 -0.86 -10.46
CA ALA A 98 2.08 -2.11 -10.78
C ALA A 98 2.78 -2.87 -11.92
N PHE A 99 3.22 -2.16 -12.96
CA PHE A 99 4.02 -2.74 -14.04
C PHE A 99 5.33 -3.35 -13.53
N LYS A 100 6.09 -2.62 -12.71
CA LYS A 100 7.34 -3.13 -12.12
C LYS A 100 7.10 -4.40 -11.29
N SER A 101 6.11 -4.40 -10.41
CA SER A 101 5.76 -5.59 -9.62
C SER A 101 5.26 -6.75 -10.49
N HIS A 102 4.69 -6.45 -11.64
CA HIS A 102 4.36 -7.49 -12.62
C HIS A 102 5.60 -8.04 -13.32
N LEU A 103 6.58 -7.20 -13.70
CA LEU A 103 7.83 -7.70 -14.28
C LEU A 103 8.57 -8.66 -13.35
N ASP A 104 8.49 -8.42 -12.04
CA ASP A 104 9.04 -9.35 -11.03
C ASP A 104 8.39 -10.75 -11.10
N THR A 105 7.21 -10.91 -11.72
CA THR A 105 6.56 -12.22 -11.90
C THR A 105 7.15 -13.04 -13.05
N HIS A 106 7.86 -12.41 -13.98
CA HIS A 106 8.50 -13.10 -15.12
C HIS A 106 9.91 -13.55 -14.79
N LEU A 107 10.57 -12.85 -13.87
CA LEU A 107 12.01 -13.05 -13.63
C LEU A 107 12.32 -14.06 -12.52
N ASP A 108 11.31 -14.62 -11.83
CA ASP A 108 11.39 -15.55 -10.67
C ASP A 108 12.40 -15.19 -9.55
N ALA A 109 13.10 -14.06 -9.68
CA ALA A 109 14.35 -13.78 -8.98
C ALA A 109 14.17 -12.89 -7.76
N ARG A 110 12.95 -12.53 -7.37
CA ARG A 110 12.72 -11.55 -6.28
C ARG A 110 11.54 -11.90 -5.39
N TYR A 111 11.49 -13.14 -4.95
CA TYR A 111 10.64 -13.49 -3.83
C TYR A 111 11.25 -13.01 -2.51
N PHE A 112 10.37 -12.56 -1.62
CA PHE A 112 10.65 -12.37 -0.21
C PHE A 112 10.31 -13.68 0.51
N THR A 113 11.29 -14.29 1.16
CA THR A 113 11.13 -15.57 1.85
C THR A 113 10.75 -15.35 3.31
N CYS A 114 9.84 -16.19 3.83
CA CYS A 114 9.53 -16.25 5.24
C CYS A 114 10.69 -16.87 6.01
N ILE A 115 11.20 -16.14 7.00
CA ILE A 115 12.32 -16.56 7.85
C ILE A 115 11.88 -17.36 9.08
N THR A 116 10.58 -17.58 9.25
CA THR A 116 10.08 -18.41 10.35
C THR A 116 10.48 -19.86 10.11
N GLU A 117 11.14 -20.47 11.10
CA GLU A 117 11.61 -21.85 11.07
C GLU A 117 10.49 -22.81 10.63
N GLY A 118 10.82 -23.71 9.71
CA GLY A 118 9.87 -24.67 9.12
C GLY A 118 8.86 -24.10 8.12
N CYS A 119 8.83 -22.79 7.85
CA CYS A 119 7.85 -22.23 6.92
C CYS A 119 8.31 -22.22 5.46
N GLY A 120 9.48 -21.63 5.16
CA GLY A 120 10.07 -21.57 3.81
C GLY A 120 9.26 -20.85 2.71
N LYS A 121 8.07 -20.31 3.01
CA LYS A 121 7.15 -19.74 2.01
C LYS A 121 7.72 -18.48 1.35
N ARG A 122 7.51 -18.37 0.04
CA ARG A 122 8.05 -17.30 -0.83
C ARG A 122 6.93 -16.40 -1.35
N PHE A 123 7.16 -15.08 -1.33
CA PHE A 123 6.16 -14.07 -1.70
C PHE A 123 6.69 -13.08 -2.71
N LYS A 124 5.90 -12.73 -3.73
CA LYS A 124 6.32 -11.75 -4.76
C LYS A 124 6.43 -10.31 -4.25
N ARG A 125 5.80 -9.99 -3.12
CA ARG A 125 5.80 -8.63 -2.53
C ARG A 125 6.12 -8.69 -1.03
N LYS A 126 6.91 -7.72 -0.56
CA LYS A 126 7.23 -7.56 0.87
C LYS A 126 5.98 -7.39 1.75
N SER A 127 4.95 -6.70 1.24
CA SER A 127 3.67 -6.54 1.95
C SER A 127 2.95 -7.88 2.12
N ASP A 128 3.06 -8.78 1.15
CA ASP A 128 2.43 -10.10 1.22
C ASP A 128 3.19 -10.99 2.23
N LEU A 129 4.53 -10.95 2.24
CA LEU A 129 5.34 -11.60 3.27
C LEU A 129 4.99 -11.06 4.66
N SER A 130 5.00 -9.73 4.84
CA SER A 130 4.70 -9.12 6.14
C SER A 130 3.30 -9.49 6.64
N ARG A 131 2.31 -9.55 5.75
CA ARG A 131 0.97 -10.05 6.09
C ARG A 131 0.97 -11.52 6.46
N HIS A 132 1.70 -12.35 5.71
CA HIS A 132 1.83 -13.77 6.00
C HIS A 132 2.50 -14.02 7.34
N SER A 133 3.57 -13.30 7.68
CA SER A 133 4.27 -13.44 8.96
C SER A 133 3.37 -13.19 10.16
N ARG A 134 2.28 -12.40 10.02
CA ARG A 134 1.29 -12.23 11.10
C ARG A 134 0.50 -13.50 11.41
N ALA A 135 0.38 -14.42 10.46
CA ALA A 135 -0.26 -15.72 10.71
C ALA A 135 0.59 -16.62 11.62
N HIS A 136 1.88 -16.33 11.76
CA HIS A 136 2.78 -16.99 12.72
C HIS A 136 2.80 -16.29 14.08
N SER A 137 2.20 -15.10 14.20
CA SER A 137 2.06 -14.39 15.47
C SER A 137 0.81 -14.85 16.20
N ILE A 138 0.91 -14.98 17.52
CA ILE A 138 -0.22 -15.28 18.43
C ILE A 138 -1.13 -14.04 18.58
N GLU A 139 -0.62 -12.85 18.23
CA GLU A 139 -1.37 -11.60 18.22
C GLU A 139 -2.37 -11.58 17.06
N ASN A 140 -3.55 -12.13 17.32
CA ASN A 140 -4.70 -12.03 16.44
C ASN A 140 -5.51 -10.77 16.81
N ASP A 141 -5.31 -9.70 16.05
CA ASP A 141 -5.90 -8.36 16.31
C ASP A 141 -7.44 -8.31 16.17
N PHE A 142 -8.06 -9.30 15.52
CA PHE A 142 -9.48 -9.25 15.19
C PHE A 142 -10.24 -10.39 15.87
N MET A 143 -11.05 -10.07 16.88
CA MET A 143 -11.86 -11.04 17.62
C MET A 143 -13.30 -11.06 17.11
N CYS A 144 -13.88 -12.25 16.99
CA CYS A 144 -15.32 -12.42 16.84
C CYS A 144 -15.99 -12.25 18.20
N THR A 145 -16.92 -11.31 18.34
CA THR A 145 -17.64 -11.07 19.60
C THR A 145 -18.66 -12.16 19.93
N ASP A 146 -19.11 -12.95 18.94
CA ASP A 146 -20.15 -13.97 19.12
C ASP A 146 -19.61 -15.35 19.54
N CYS A 147 -18.33 -15.64 19.28
CA CYS A 147 -17.69 -16.93 19.63
C CYS A 147 -16.24 -16.80 20.11
N GLU A 148 -15.77 -15.57 20.35
CA GLU A 148 -14.44 -15.22 20.88
C GLU A 148 -13.25 -15.69 20.02
N LYS A 149 -13.48 -16.32 18.85
CA LYS A 149 -12.43 -16.71 17.90
C LYS A 149 -11.66 -15.51 17.39
N ARG A 150 -10.33 -15.60 17.44
CA ARG A 150 -9.42 -14.54 16.99
C ARG A 150 -8.88 -14.82 15.59
N PHE A 151 -8.68 -13.76 14.82
CA PHE A 151 -8.20 -13.76 13.45
C PHE A 151 -7.11 -12.71 13.28
N TYR A 152 -6.08 -13.03 12.48
CA TYR A 152 -4.99 -12.10 12.16
C TYR A 152 -5.37 -11.10 11.04
N ARG A 153 -6.59 -11.21 10.47
CA ARG A 153 -7.11 -10.32 9.43
C ARG A 153 -8.60 -9.99 9.62
N SER A 154 -8.98 -8.75 9.28
CA SER A 154 -10.37 -8.30 9.34
C SER A 154 -11.26 -8.91 8.26
N ASP A 155 -10.74 -9.20 7.05
CA ASP A 155 -11.52 -9.84 5.99
C ASP A 155 -11.79 -11.32 6.28
N THR A 156 -10.87 -12.01 6.95
CA THR A 156 -11.11 -13.38 7.43
C THR A 156 -12.15 -13.38 8.54
N LEU A 157 -12.11 -12.41 9.46
CA LEU A 157 -13.17 -12.21 10.45
C LEU A 157 -14.51 -11.92 9.76
N LYS A 158 -14.58 -10.99 8.80
CA LYS A 158 -15.82 -10.68 8.05
C LYS A 158 -16.41 -11.92 7.38
N ARG A 159 -15.59 -12.76 6.77
CA ARG A 159 -16.05 -14.03 6.18
C ARG A 159 -16.53 -15.01 7.24
N HIS A 160 -15.86 -15.06 8.40
CA HIS A 160 -16.29 -15.86 9.53
C HIS A 160 -17.63 -15.36 10.10
N LEU A 161 -17.81 -14.06 10.31
CA LEU A 161 -19.05 -13.46 10.83
C LEU A 161 -20.28 -13.85 10.00
N LYS A 162 -20.15 -13.96 8.69
CA LYS A 162 -21.23 -14.44 7.80
C LYS A 162 -21.71 -15.87 8.10
N ARG A 163 -20.89 -16.66 8.78
CA ARG A 163 -21.14 -18.08 9.08
C ARG A 163 -21.09 -18.37 10.58
N CYS A 164 -20.89 -17.34 11.41
CA CYS A 164 -20.75 -17.49 12.85
C CYS A 164 -22.16 -17.61 13.44
N ARG A 165 -22.43 -18.74 14.12
CA ARG A 165 -23.64 -18.89 14.93
C ARG A 165 -23.30 -18.39 16.34
N LYS A 166 -24.14 -17.54 16.92
CA LYS A 166 -23.95 -17.04 18.28
C LYS A 166 -23.84 -18.21 19.24
N SER A 167 -22.78 -18.23 20.04
CA SER A 167 -22.75 -19.08 21.23
C SER A 167 -23.78 -18.48 22.20
N THR A 168 -24.95 -19.08 22.28
CA THR A 168 -25.84 -18.85 23.41
C THR A 168 -25.13 -19.43 24.63
N LYS A 169 -24.48 -18.57 25.41
CA LYS A 169 -24.12 -18.89 26.79
C LYS A 169 -25.47 -19.07 27.51
N SER A 170 -25.88 -20.32 27.70
CA SER A 170 -26.98 -20.66 28.59
C SER A 170 -26.57 -20.24 30.00
N ILE A 171 -27.39 -19.38 30.61
CA ILE A 171 -27.38 -19.10 32.05
C ILE A 171 -27.99 -20.30 32.76
#